data_AF-A0AAD0AY73-F1
#
_entry.id   AF-A0AAD0AY73-F1
#
_cell.length_a   1.000
_cell.length_b   1.000
_cell.length_c   1.000
_cell.angle_alpha   90.00
_cell.angle_beta   90.00
_cell.angle_gamma   90.00
#
_symmetry.space_group_name_H-M   'P 1'
#
loop_
_entity.id
_entity.type
_entity.pdbx_description
1 polymer ?
#
loop_
_entity_poly.entity_id
_entity_poly.type
_entity_poly.pdbx_seq_one_letter_code
_entity_poly.pdbx_strand_id
1 'polypeptide(L)'
;MRALASFIMRGRVQATLVVVISAVLPLLFWLSAAAGSLVLLRRGFKDASTVIAGGLLAGLAVWVMGDPITFMVIAGALALAGLLRAEHPWSRVLVVSAVFAVAFSLVLDLALAPNFDALAKAFAEAMPQVEGQPVLSGEVIRPLLVTSTAVTVQLFCVLALVLARYWQAALYNPGGFGHEFRALKLPKQTMVALVAVMVVAPFIGPQFIILASASSLVLVLAGIALMHGLVAQGRLAGFWLVGMYVTLPLIMQLIYPLLVVLAIVDSLIDFRGRKSPKGNDSANGEG
;
A
#
# COMPACT_ATOMS: atom_id res chain seq x y z
N MET A 1 20.35 4.74 -3.63
CA MET A 1 19.09 4.83 -4.42
C MET A 1 19.00 6.03 -5.38
N ARG A 2 19.63 7.18 -5.10
CA ARG A 2 19.58 8.35 -6.01
C ARG A 2 20.13 8.07 -7.42
N ALA A 3 21.18 7.26 -7.54
CA ALA A 3 21.79 6.90 -8.83
C ALA A 3 20.82 6.17 -9.78
N LEU A 4 20.06 5.18 -9.28
CA LEU A 4 19.07 4.46 -10.08
C LEU A 4 17.94 5.39 -10.53
N ALA A 5 17.42 6.21 -9.62
CA ALA A 5 16.41 7.21 -9.95
C ALA A 5 16.92 8.20 -11.02
N SER A 6 18.15 8.69 -10.89
CA SER A 6 18.79 9.55 -11.89
C SER A 6 18.91 8.83 -13.23
N PHE A 7 19.31 7.55 -13.24
CA PHE A 7 19.42 6.75 -14.47
C PHE A 7 18.08 6.59 -15.19
N ILE A 8 17.02 6.22 -14.46
CA ILE A 8 15.65 6.14 -14.99
C ILE A 8 15.25 7.49 -15.63
N MET A 9 15.60 8.62 -14.98
CA MET A 9 15.22 9.94 -15.45
C MET A 9 16.12 10.54 -16.54
N ARG A 10 17.22 9.88 -16.94
CA ARG A 10 18.13 10.36 -18.01
C ARG A 10 17.46 10.40 -19.39
N GLY A 11 16.55 9.49 -19.67
CA GLY A 11 15.91 9.41 -20.99
C GLY A 11 14.82 8.34 -21.05
N ARG A 12 14.05 8.34 -22.14
CA ARG A 12 12.93 7.40 -22.34
C ARG A 12 13.43 5.95 -22.46
N VAL A 13 14.55 5.73 -23.15
CA VAL A 13 15.14 4.40 -23.34
C VAL A 13 15.57 3.78 -22.02
N GLN A 14 16.26 4.55 -21.16
CA GLN A 14 16.72 4.08 -19.86
C GLN A 14 15.54 3.73 -18.96
N ALA A 15 14.49 4.56 -18.95
CA ALA A 15 13.27 4.28 -18.20
C ALA A 15 12.57 3.00 -18.68
N THR A 16 12.34 2.87 -20.00
CA THR A 16 11.69 1.68 -20.57
C THR A 16 12.51 0.41 -20.29
N LEU A 17 13.84 0.48 -20.42
CA LEU A 17 14.71 -0.65 -20.14
C LEU A 17 14.58 -1.12 -18.68
N VAL A 18 14.65 -0.20 -17.71
CA VAL A 18 14.52 -0.55 -16.29
C VAL A 18 13.14 -1.13 -16.00
N VAL A 19 12.09 -0.52 -16.55
CA VAL A 19 10.70 -0.96 -16.35
C VAL A 19 10.46 -2.35 -16.94
N VAL A 20 10.87 -2.61 -18.18
CA VAL A 20 10.65 -3.90 -18.84
C VAL A 20 11.47 -5.01 -18.20
N ILE A 21 12.78 -4.79 -17.99
CA ILE A 21 13.65 -5.80 -17.38
C ILE A 21 13.18 -6.13 -15.95
N SER A 22 12.86 -5.11 -15.15
CA SER A 22 12.41 -5.34 -13.77
C SER A 22 11.02 -5.99 -13.72
N ALA A 23 10.17 -5.83 -14.75
CA ALA A 23 8.86 -6.48 -14.78
C ALA A 23 8.98 -7.99 -14.98
N VAL A 24 9.92 -8.43 -15.82
CA VAL A 24 10.11 -9.85 -16.15
C VAL A 24 10.93 -10.59 -15.09
N LEU A 25 11.82 -9.89 -14.39
CA LEU A 25 12.65 -10.50 -13.35
C LEU A 25 11.82 -10.79 -12.08
N PRO A 26 11.82 -12.05 -11.60
CA PRO A 26 11.18 -12.40 -10.33
C PRO A 26 11.66 -11.48 -9.20
N LEU A 27 10.75 -11.16 -8.26
CA LEU A 27 10.98 -10.28 -7.11
C LEU A 27 11.26 -8.79 -7.45
N LEU A 28 11.51 -8.42 -8.72
CA LEU A 28 11.77 -7.04 -9.12
C LEU A 28 10.56 -6.35 -9.77
N PHE A 29 9.44 -7.05 -9.95
CA PHE A 29 8.22 -6.50 -10.58
C PHE A 29 7.73 -5.19 -9.91
N TRP A 30 7.87 -5.07 -8.59
CA TRP A 30 7.49 -3.86 -7.86
C TRP A 30 8.46 -2.69 -8.11
N LEU A 31 9.72 -2.97 -8.47
CA LEU A 31 10.68 -1.95 -8.93
C LEU A 31 10.29 -1.42 -10.31
N SER A 32 9.76 -2.27 -11.19
CA SER A 32 9.16 -1.84 -12.46
C SER A 32 8.00 -0.87 -12.23
N ALA A 33 7.08 -1.24 -11.33
CA ALA A 33 5.96 -0.39 -10.94
C ALA A 33 6.44 0.95 -10.34
N ALA A 34 7.49 0.96 -9.52
CA ALA A 34 8.08 2.17 -8.95
C ALA A 34 8.74 3.05 -10.02
N ALA A 35 9.49 2.46 -10.96
CA ALA A 35 10.14 3.18 -12.04
C ALA A 35 9.11 3.81 -12.99
N GLY A 36 8.07 3.06 -13.39
CA GLY A 36 6.97 3.59 -14.19
C GLY A 36 6.22 4.73 -13.48
N SER A 37 5.92 4.54 -12.19
CA SER A 37 5.26 5.54 -11.35
C SER A 37 6.11 6.82 -11.19
N LEU A 38 7.44 6.70 -11.05
CA LEU A 38 8.35 7.85 -10.98
C LEU A 38 8.27 8.70 -12.27
N VAL A 39 8.32 8.04 -13.43
CA VAL A 39 8.23 8.73 -14.73
C VAL A 39 6.87 9.41 -14.88
N LEU A 40 5.77 8.73 -14.51
CA LEU A 40 4.42 9.30 -14.52
C LEU A 40 4.30 10.51 -13.58
N LEU A 41 4.75 10.39 -12.33
CA LEU A 41 4.70 11.47 -11.35
C LEU A 41 5.49 12.71 -11.79
N ARG A 42 6.62 12.53 -12.50
CA ARG A 42 7.45 13.67 -12.93
C ARG A 42 7.04 14.24 -14.28
N ARG A 43 6.85 13.42 -15.31
CA ARG A 43 6.64 13.86 -16.70
C ARG A 43 5.17 13.86 -17.14
N GLY A 44 4.29 13.21 -16.37
CA GLY A 44 2.86 13.10 -16.71
C GLY A 44 2.57 12.08 -17.81
N PHE A 45 1.28 11.85 -18.07
CA PHE A 45 0.82 10.77 -18.93
C PHE A 45 1.35 10.85 -20.36
N LYS A 46 1.37 12.05 -20.97
CA LYS A 46 1.82 12.23 -22.37
C LYS A 46 3.26 11.73 -22.57
N ASP A 47 4.16 12.14 -21.69
CA ASP A 47 5.58 11.82 -21.78
C ASP A 47 5.97 10.48 -21.15
N ALA A 48 5.12 9.91 -20.29
CA ALA A 48 5.32 8.61 -19.67
C ALA A 48 4.70 7.44 -20.48
N SER A 49 3.87 7.75 -21.48
CA SER A 49 3.07 6.77 -22.22
C SER A 49 3.86 5.57 -22.74
N THR A 50 5.03 5.78 -23.35
CA THR A 50 5.84 4.67 -23.89
C THR A 50 6.46 3.80 -22.80
N VAL A 51 6.85 4.39 -21.67
CA VAL A 51 7.40 3.68 -20.51
C VAL A 51 6.31 2.85 -19.83
N ILE A 52 5.12 3.46 -19.66
CA ILE A 52 3.93 2.81 -19.11
C ILE A 52 3.50 1.64 -20.01
N ALA A 53 3.41 1.86 -21.32
CA ALA A 53 3.07 0.82 -22.28
C ALA A 53 4.07 -0.35 -22.21
N GLY A 54 5.37 -0.06 -22.15
CA GLY A 54 6.40 -1.09 -21.99
C GLY A 54 6.22 -1.93 -20.72
N GLY A 55 5.97 -1.29 -19.58
CA GLY A 55 5.75 -2.00 -18.31
C GLY A 55 4.47 -2.84 -18.30
N LEU A 56 3.36 -2.29 -18.81
CA LEU A 56 2.10 -3.00 -18.89
C LEU A 56 2.16 -4.17 -19.88
N LEU A 57 2.84 -4.01 -21.02
CA LEU A 57 3.05 -5.09 -21.98
C LEU A 57 3.94 -6.20 -21.40
N ALA A 58 5.01 -5.85 -20.68
CA ALA A 58 5.85 -6.82 -20.00
C ALA A 58 5.06 -7.58 -18.92
N GLY A 59 4.26 -6.87 -18.11
CA GLY A 59 3.38 -7.50 -17.12
C GLY A 59 2.32 -8.39 -17.77
N LEU A 60 1.75 -7.98 -18.90
CA LEU A 60 0.79 -8.78 -19.65
C LEU A 60 1.44 -10.05 -20.23
N ALA A 61 2.68 -9.96 -20.71
CA ALA A 61 3.43 -11.13 -21.17
C ALA A 61 3.63 -12.15 -20.05
N VAL A 62 3.96 -11.69 -18.83
CA VAL A 62 4.05 -12.55 -17.63
C VAL A 62 2.69 -13.14 -17.25
N TRP A 63 1.60 -12.37 -17.39
CA TRP A 63 0.25 -12.89 -17.17
C TRP A 63 -0.10 -14.00 -18.17
N VAL A 64 0.24 -13.87 -19.45
CA VAL A 64 0.03 -14.95 -20.43
C VAL A 64 0.79 -16.24 -20.04
N MET A 65 1.88 -16.13 -19.28
CA MET A 65 2.61 -17.27 -18.71
C MET A 65 1.99 -17.84 -17.42
N GLY A 66 0.89 -17.28 -16.94
CA GLY A 66 0.12 -17.76 -15.79
C GLY A 66 0.22 -16.92 -14.52
N ASP A 67 0.94 -15.80 -14.52
CA ASP A 67 1.08 -14.93 -13.34
C ASP A 67 0.55 -13.50 -13.56
N PRO A 68 -0.68 -13.19 -13.10
CA PRO A 68 -1.27 -11.86 -13.25
C PRO A 68 -0.66 -10.80 -12.30
N ILE A 69 0.09 -11.20 -11.26
CA ILE A 69 0.50 -10.31 -10.16
C ILE A 69 1.36 -9.14 -10.68
N THR A 70 2.32 -9.43 -11.56
CA THR A 70 3.21 -8.41 -12.13
C THR A 70 2.42 -7.30 -12.83
N PHE A 71 1.45 -7.67 -13.67
CA PHE A 71 0.59 -6.71 -14.36
C PHE A 71 -0.21 -5.88 -13.36
N MET A 72 -0.84 -6.54 -12.38
CA MET A 72 -1.69 -5.88 -11.38
C MET A 72 -0.92 -4.90 -10.51
N VAL A 73 0.33 -5.23 -10.12
CA VAL A 73 1.19 -4.34 -9.33
C VAL A 73 1.60 -3.11 -10.14
N ILE A 74 1.97 -3.28 -11.42
CA ILE A 74 2.33 -2.17 -12.30
C ILE A 74 1.11 -1.28 -12.55
N ALA A 75 -0.02 -1.85 -12.95
CA ALA A 75 -1.25 -1.12 -13.24
C ALA A 75 -1.79 -0.39 -12.00
N GLY A 76 -1.84 -1.08 -10.86
CA GLY A 76 -2.29 -0.53 -9.59
C GLY A 76 -1.41 0.61 -9.10
N ALA A 77 -0.09 0.45 -9.10
CA ALA A 77 0.83 1.52 -8.69
C ALA A 77 0.74 2.74 -9.61
N LEU A 78 0.64 2.53 -10.93
CA LEU A 78 0.47 3.62 -11.91
C LEU A 78 -0.85 4.37 -11.71
N ALA A 79 -1.93 3.67 -11.43
CA ALA A 79 -3.21 4.28 -11.12
C ALA A 79 -3.14 5.12 -9.84
N LEU A 80 -2.57 4.58 -8.75
CA LEU A 80 -2.36 5.33 -7.51
C LEU A 80 -1.40 6.52 -7.69
N ALA A 81 -0.37 6.38 -8.54
CA ALA A 81 0.51 7.48 -8.93
C ALA A 81 -0.24 8.58 -9.70
N GLY A 82 -1.20 8.20 -10.55
CA GLY A 82 -2.11 9.12 -11.21
C GLY A 82 -2.93 9.95 -10.20
N LEU A 83 -3.47 9.32 -9.16
CA LEU A 83 -4.18 10.02 -8.09
C LEU A 83 -3.28 11.00 -7.34
N LEU A 84 -2.06 10.57 -6.99
CA LEU A 84 -1.11 11.43 -6.28
C LEU A 84 -0.66 12.62 -7.16
N ARG A 85 -0.52 12.40 -8.47
CA ARG A 85 -0.23 13.47 -9.45
C ARG A 85 -1.39 14.45 -9.59
N ALA A 86 -2.63 14.00 -9.40
CA ALA A 86 -3.82 14.85 -9.35
C ALA A 86 -3.99 15.56 -7.99
N GLU A 87 -2.93 15.66 -7.20
CA GLU A 87 -2.86 16.35 -5.91
C GLU A 87 -3.82 15.81 -4.84
N HIS A 88 -4.25 14.55 -4.99
CA HIS A 88 -5.02 13.90 -3.92
C HIS A 88 -4.14 13.59 -2.70
N PRO A 89 -4.70 13.76 -1.48
CA PRO A 89 -3.95 13.48 -0.26
C PRO A 89 -3.67 11.98 -0.12
N TRP A 90 -2.56 11.64 0.53
CA TRP A 90 -2.15 10.26 0.79
C TRP A 90 -3.24 9.41 1.47
N SER A 91 -4.06 9.99 2.35
CA SER A 91 -5.19 9.30 2.96
C SER A 91 -6.18 8.76 1.93
N ARG A 92 -6.52 9.56 0.90
CA ARG A 92 -7.40 9.14 -0.20
C ARG A 92 -6.72 8.08 -1.06
N VAL A 93 -5.43 8.24 -1.36
CA VAL A 93 -4.66 7.26 -2.14
C VAL A 93 -4.63 5.89 -1.46
N LEU A 94 -4.45 5.85 -0.14
CA LEU A 94 -4.48 4.59 0.62
C LEU A 94 -5.88 3.95 0.66
N VAL A 95 -6.94 4.75 0.81
CA VAL A 95 -8.32 4.20 0.75
C VAL A 95 -8.61 3.61 -0.63
N VAL A 96 -8.17 4.27 -1.71
CA VAL A 96 -8.32 3.74 -3.07
C VAL A 96 -7.51 2.46 -3.28
N SER A 97 -6.35 2.31 -2.64
CA SER A 97 -5.61 1.05 -2.70
C SER A 97 -6.38 -0.10 -2.03
N ALA A 98 -7.13 0.16 -0.96
CA ALA A 98 -8.01 -0.85 -0.36
C ALA A 98 -9.16 -1.26 -1.29
N VAL A 99 -9.72 -0.32 -2.06
CA VAL A 99 -10.70 -0.63 -3.12
C VAL A 99 -10.07 -1.48 -4.22
N PHE A 100 -8.84 -1.17 -4.62
CA PHE A 100 -8.11 -1.99 -5.59
C PHE A 100 -7.87 -3.41 -5.08
N ALA A 101 -7.64 -3.63 -3.78
CA ALA A 101 -7.47 -4.96 -3.23
C ALA A 101 -8.71 -5.85 -3.46
N VAL A 102 -9.92 -5.29 -3.41
CA VAL A 102 -11.16 -6.01 -3.74
C VAL A 102 -11.23 -6.35 -5.24
N ALA A 103 -10.89 -5.39 -6.11
CA ALA A 103 -10.82 -5.68 -7.54
C ALA A 103 -9.75 -6.74 -7.84
N PHE A 104 -8.62 -6.69 -7.14
CA PHE A 104 -7.54 -7.65 -7.27
C PHE A 104 -7.96 -9.03 -6.80
N SER A 105 -8.69 -9.16 -5.68
CA SER A 105 -9.16 -10.45 -5.22
C SER A 105 -10.07 -11.12 -6.26
N LEU A 106 -10.95 -10.36 -6.93
CA LEU A 106 -11.81 -10.90 -7.99
C LEU A 106 -11.01 -11.39 -9.20
N VAL A 107 -10.03 -10.61 -9.65
CA VAL A 107 -9.18 -10.99 -10.78
C VAL A 107 -8.33 -12.22 -10.42
N LEU A 108 -7.73 -12.25 -9.23
CA LEU A 108 -6.89 -13.36 -8.78
C LEU A 108 -7.73 -14.63 -8.60
N ASP A 109 -8.92 -14.51 -8.01
CA ASP A 109 -9.80 -15.65 -7.78
C ASP A 109 -10.16 -16.37 -9.08
N LEU A 110 -10.39 -15.60 -10.15
CA LEU A 110 -10.68 -16.14 -11.48
C LEU A 110 -9.42 -16.63 -12.19
N ALA A 111 -8.36 -15.81 -12.22
CA ALA A 111 -7.16 -16.10 -13.01
C ALA A 111 -6.31 -17.23 -12.42
N LEU A 112 -6.35 -17.42 -11.10
CA LEU A 112 -5.56 -18.39 -10.35
C LEU A 112 -6.42 -19.43 -9.64
N ALA A 113 -7.69 -19.60 -10.03
CA ALA A 113 -8.62 -20.58 -9.47
C ALA A 113 -7.99 -21.98 -9.26
N PRO A 114 -7.39 -22.64 -10.27
CA PRO A 114 -6.83 -23.97 -10.09
C PRO A 114 -5.65 -23.99 -9.10
N ASN A 115 -4.87 -22.91 -9.05
CA ASN A 115 -3.74 -22.79 -8.13
C ASN A 115 -4.24 -22.66 -6.69
N PHE A 116 -5.26 -21.82 -6.47
CA PHE A 116 -5.86 -21.66 -5.15
C PHE A 116 -6.59 -22.92 -4.69
N ASP A 117 -7.27 -23.65 -5.57
CA ASP A 117 -7.92 -24.91 -5.23
C ASP A 117 -6.91 -25.98 -4.82
N ALA A 118 -5.85 -26.14 -5.61
CA ALA A 118 -4.76 -27.08 -5.30
C ALA A 118 -4.09 -26.74 -3.97
N LEU A 119 -3.80 -25.45 -3.73
CA LEU A 119 -3.16 -25.00 -2.52
C LEU A 119 -4.09 -25.14 -1.30
N ALA A 120 -5.38 -24.81 -1.45
CA ALA A 120 -6.37 -24.96 -0.39
C ALA A 120 -6.54 -26.43 0.02
N LYS A 121 -6.56 -27.36 -0.96
CA LYS A 121 -6.57 -28.80 -0.70
C LYS A 121 -5.31 -29.25 0.05
N ALA A 122 -4.13 -28.84 -0.41
CA ALA A 122 -2.87 -29.18 0.25
C ALA A 122 -2.81 -28.65 1.70
N PHE A 123 -3.31 -27.42 1.94
CA PHE A 123 -3.42 -26.86 3.28
C PHE A 123 -4.41 -27.63 4.17
N ALA A 124 -5.56 -28.04 3.61
CA ALA A 124 -6.56 -28.81 4.34
C ALA A 124 -6.02 -30.19 4.77
N GLU A 125 -5.30 -30.87 3.88
CA GLU A 125 -4.68 -32.18 4.15
C GLU A 125 -3.55 -32.09 5.19
N ALA A 126 -2.80 -30.98 5.22
CA ALA A 126 -1.73 -30.74 6.17
C ALA A 126 -2.22 -30.18 7.53
N MET A 127 -3.51 -29.82 7.65
CA MET A 127 -4.04 -29.16 8.83
C MET A 127 -4.11 -30.13 10.02
N PRO A 128 -3.59 -29.76 11.21
CA PRO A 128 -3.80 -30.53 12.42
C PRO A 128 -5.29 -30.72 12.68
N GLN A 129 -5.66 -31.94 13.07
CA GLN A 129 -7.03 -32.27 13.46
C GLN A 129 -7.15 -32.20 14.98
N VAL A 130 -8.16 -31.49 15.47
CA VAL A 130 -8.55 -31.47 16.88
C VAL A 130 -9.93 -32.12 16.94
N GLU A 131 -10.06 -33.18 17.75
CA GLU A 131 -11.31 -33.97 17.84
C GLU A 131 -11.79 -34.51 16.47
N GLY A 132 -10.86 -34.83 15.56
CA GLY A 132 -11.17 -35.33 14.22
C GLY A 132 -11.73 -34.27 13.25
N GLN A 133 -11.78 -33.00 13.67
CA GLN A 133 -12.14 -31.86 12.84
C GLN A 133 -10.92 -31.01 12.53
N PRO A 134 -10.76 -30.49 11.30
CA PRO A 134 -9.67 -29.58 10.98
C PRO A 134 -9.85 -28.26 11.75
N VAL A 135 -8.75 -27.72 12.29
CA VAL A 135 -8.73 -26.45 13.06
C VAL A 135 -9.29 -25.26 12.27
N LEU A 136 -9.14 -25.27 10.94
CA LEU A 136 -9.76 -24.33 10.02
C LEU A 136 -10.56 -25.11 8.98
N SER A 137 -11.79 -24.67 8.72
CA SER A 137 -12.64 -25.25 7.68
C SER A 137 -12.07 -24.96 6.29
N GLY A 138 -12.16 -25.95 5.38
CA GLY A 138 -11.75 -25.78 3.98
C GLY A 138 -12.44 -24.61 3.28
N GLU A 139 -13.65 -24.28 3.72
CA GLU A 139 -14.44 -23.12 3.26
C GLU A 139 -13.76 -21.77 3.54
N VAL A 140 -12.90 -21.68 4.56
CA VAL A 140 -12.17 -20.45 4.93
C VAL A 140 -10.78 -20.40 4.29
N ILE A 141 -10.15 -21.55 4.06
CA ILE A 141 -8.77 -21.62 3.55
C ILE A 141 -8.65 -20.93 2.19
N ARG A 142 -9.52 -21.26 1.23
CA ARG A 142 -9.44 -20.69 -0.12
C ARG A 142 -9.66 -19.16 -0.13
N PRO A 143 -10.73 -18.60 0.50
CA PRO A 143 -10.87 -17.15 0.63
C PRO A 143 -9.67 -16.47 1.31
N LEU A 144 -9.04 -17.11 2.29
CA LEU A 144 -7.87 -16.57 2.97
C LEU A 144 -6.65 -16.51 2.04
N LEU A 145 -6.42 -17.54 1.21
CA LEU A 145 -5.37 -17.54 0.19
C LEU A 145 -5.56 -16.39 -0.81
N VAL A 146 -6.76 -16.29 -1.41
CA VAL A 146 -7.10 -15.22 -2.36
C VAL A 146 -6.90 -13.85 -1.70
N THR A 147 -7.43 -13.67 -0.48
CA THR A 147 -7.34 -12.41 0.26
C THR A 147 -5.90 -12.02 0.57
N SER A 148 -5.11 -12.96 1.09
CA SER A 148 -3.70 -12.72 1.44
C SER A 148 -2.87 -12.35 0.21
N THR A 149 -3.10 -13.00 -0.93
CA THR A 149 -2.45 -12.63 -2.20
C THR A 149 -2.88 -11.24 -2.65
N ALA A 150 -4.19 -10.94 -2.65
CA ALA A 150 -4.72 -9.63 -3.08
C ALA A 150 -4.20 -8.46 -2.23
N VAL A 151 -4.14 -8.63 -0.91
CA VAL A 151 -3.58 -7.61 0.02
C VAL A 151 -2.06 -7.50 -0.14
N THR A 152 -1.37 -8.59 -0.48
CA THR A 152 0.06 -8.53 -0.85
C THR A 152 0.27 -7.71 -2.13
N VAL A 153 -0.59 -7.87 -3.14
CA VAL A 153 -0.59 -7.04 -4.35
C VAL A 153 -0.86 -5.58 -4.00
N GLN A 154 -1.85 -5.28 -3.14
CA GLN A 154 -2.11 -3.94 -2.63
C GLN A 154 -0.88 -3.34 -1.95
N LEU A 155 -0.22 -4.10 -1.08
CA LEU A 155 1.00 -3.68 -0.39
C LEU A 155 2.09 -3.32 -1.40
N PHE A 156 2.37 -4.17 -2.39
CA PHE A 156 3.39 -3.88 -3.41
C PHE A 156 3.05 -2.67 -4.27
N CYS A 157 1.78 -2.44 -4.61
CA CYS A 157 1.34 -1.21 -5.28
C CYS A 157 1.69 0.04 -4.45
N VAL A 158 1.39 0.02 -3.15
CA VAL A 158 1.65 1.15 -2.25
C VAL A 158 3.16 1.32 -2.03
N LEU A 159 3.92 0.24 -1.83
CA LEU A 159 5.37 0.30 -1.68
C LEU A 159 6.07 0.82 -2.93
N ALA A 160 5.63 0.39 -4.12
CA ALA A 160 6.12 0.91 -5.39
C ALA A 160 5.85 2.42 -5.53
N LEU A 161 4.64 2.87 -5.18
CA LEU A 161 4.30 4.30 -5.17
C LEU A 161 5.12 5.09 -4.16
N VAL A 162 5.29 4.57 -2.94
CA VAL A 162 6.13 5.18 -1.89
C VAL A 162 7.56 5.33 -2.37
N LEU A 163 8.12 4.29 -3.00
CA LEU A 163 9.47 4.34 -3.56
C LEU A 163 9.57 5.36 -4.71
N ALA A 164 8.58 5.38 -5.60
CA ALA A 164 8.51 6.35 -6.69
C ALA A 164 8.45 7.79 -6.18
N ARG A 165 7.61 8.07 -5.18
CA ARG A 165 7.51 9.41 -4.56
C ARG A 165 8.79 9.77 -3.82
N TYR A 166 9.40 8.82 -3.10
CA TYR A 166 10.70 9.02 -2.45
C TYR A 166 11.78 9.39 -3.47
N TRP A 167 11.89 8.67 -4.59
CA TRP A 167 12.83 8.98 -5.67
C TRP A 167 12.57 10.36 -6.28
N GLN A 168 11.30 10.68 -6.54
CA GLN A 168 10.91 11.98 -7.06
C GLN A 168 11.33 13.11 -6.11
N ALA A 169 11.07 12.96 -4.81
CA ALA A 169 11.50 13.92 -3.80
C ALA A 169 13.04 13.99 -3.73
N ALA A 170 13.74 12.86 -3.70
CA ALA A 170 15.21 12.86 -3.66
C ALA A 170 15.84 13.59 -4.86
N LEU A 171 15.23 13.56 -6.04
CA LEU A 171 15.75 14.25 -7.23
C LEU A 171 15.31 15.71 -7.34
N TYR A 172 14.07 16.02 -6.97
CA TYR A 172 13.44 17.31 -7.33
C TYR A 172 12.93 18.12 -6.14
N ASN A 173 12.78 17.52 -4.96
CA ASN A 173 12.34 18.20 -3.73
C ASN A 173 12.88 17.46 -2.48
N PRO A 174 14.18 17.59 -2.17
CA PRO A 174 14.83 16.81 -1.12
C PRO A 174 14.11 16.91 0.22
N GLY A 175 13.78 15.76 0.82
CA GLY A 175 13.03 15.70 2.08
C GLY A 175 11.50 15.81 1.95
N GLY A 176 10.97 16.20 0.79
CA GLY A 176 9.53 16.41 0.57
C GLY A 176 8.66 15.20 0.91
N PHE A 177 9.03 14.01 0.44
CA PHE A 177 8.31 12.77 0.79
C PHE A 177 8.26 12.52 2.31
N GLY A 178 9.34 12.83 3.03
CA GLY A 178 9.37 12.68 4.49
C GLY A 178 8.32 13.56 5.17
N HIS A 179 8.15 14.80 4.72
CA HIS A 179 7.11 15.70 5.25
C HIS A 179 5.70 15.18 4.92
N GLU A 180 5.46 14.73 3.69
CA GLU A 180 4.16 14.18 3.28
C GLU A 180 3.79 12.91 4.07
N PHE A 181 4.71 11.96 4.16
CA PHE A 181 4.47 10.69 4.86
C PHE A 181 4.21 10.93 6.35
N ARG A 182 5.00 11.78 7.01
CA ARG A 182 4.79 12.14 8.42
C ARG A 182 3.57 13.04 8.67
N ALA A 183 3.03 13.67 7.64
CA ALA A 183 1.78 14.43 7.73
C ALA A 183 0.54 13.57 7.44
N LEU A 184 0.72 12.32 6.99
CA LEU A 184 -0.37 11.39 6.73
C LEU A 184 -1.16 11.14 8.01
N LYS A 185 -2.44 11.54 7.95
CA LYS A 185 -3.45 11.37 8.98
C LYS A 185 -4.77 11.02 8.29
N LEU A 186 -5.44 9.99 8.78
CA LEU A 186 -6.75 9.61 8.27
C LEU A 186 -7.81 10.55 8.85
N PRO A 187 -8.71 11.14 8.03
CA PRO A 187 -9.85 11.87 8.54
C PRO A 187 -10.70 10.98 9.46
N LYS A 188 -11.26 11.55 10.53
CA LYS A 188 -12.06 10.80 11.53
C LYS A 188 -13.14 9.92 10.90
N GLN A 189 -13.88 10.44 9.92
CA GLN A 189 -14.92 9.69 9.20
C GLN A 189 -14.35 8.49 8.45
N THR A 190 -13.24 8.70 7.74
CA THR A 190 -12.52 7.62 7.02
C THR A 190 -12.00 6.56 7.99
N MET A 191 -11.43 6.97 9.13
CA MET A 191 -10.96 6.06 10.18
C MET A 191 -12.11 5.19 10.70
N VAL A 192 -13.22 5.80 11.11
CA VAL A 192 -14.38 5.07 11.63
C VAL A 192 -14.94 4.10 10.58
N ALA A 193 -15.03 4.52 9.33
CA ALA A 193 -15.48 3.65 8.24
C ALA A 193 -14.54 2.45 8.03
N LEU A 194 -13.23 2.67 7.97
CA LEU A 194 -12.24 1.59 7.80
C LEU A 194 -12.29 0.60 8.96
N VAL A 195 -12.41 1.07 10.20
CA VAL A 195 -12.53 0.21 11.39
C VAL A 195 -13.85 -0.56 11.38
N ALA A 196 -14.96 0.09 11.05
CA ALA A 196 -16.26 -0.58 10.97
C ALA A 196 -16.24 -1.68 9.91
N VAL A 197 -15.69 -1.42 8.72
CA VAL A 197 -15.51 -2.44 7.68
C VAL A 197 -14.58 -3.56 8.16
N MET A 198 -13.47 -3.22 8.81
CA MET A 198 -12.52 -4.20 9.35
C MET A 198 -13.16 -5.16 10.35
N VAL A 199 -14.01 -4.65 11.24
CA VAL A 199 -14.64 -5.46 12.29
C VAL A 199 -15.87 -6.19 11.77
N VAL A 200 -16.74 -5.53 11.01
CA VAL A 200 -18.06 -6.09 10.64
C VAL A 200 -17.98 -7.06 9.46
N ALA A 201 -17.14 -6.79 8.46
CA ALA A 201 -17.13 -7.56 7.21
C ALA A 201 -16.93 -9.08 7.41
N PRO A 202 -16.01 -9.57 8.27
CA PRO A 202 -15.81 -11.00 8.47
C PRO A 202 -17.03 -11.75 9.04
N PHE A 203 -17.94 -11.05 9.75
CA PHE A 203 -19.16 -11.66 10.31
C PHE A 203 -20.25 -11.87 9.26
N ILE A 204 -20.14 -11.25 8.08
CA ILE A 204 -21.10 -11.44 6.98
C ILE A 204 -20.80 -12.74 6.23
N GLY A 205 -19.51 -13.11 6.12
CA GLY A 205 -19.07 -14.36 5.51
C GLY A 205 -17.58 -14.36 5.12
N PRO A 206 -16.98 -15.53 4.87
CA PRO A 206 -15.55 -15.65 4.56
C PRO A 206 -15.10 -14.86 3.32
N GLN A 207 -15.98 -14.68 2.34
CA GLN A 207 -15.71 -13.90 1.13
C GLN A 207 -15.46 -12.40 1.41
N PHE A 208 -15.90 -11.89 2.57
CA PHE A 208 -15.74 -10.49 2.96
C PHE A 208 -14.47 -10.22 3.78
N ILE A 209 -13.67 -11.24 4.09
CA ILE A 209 -12.37 -11.10 4.78
C ILE A 209 -11.46 -10.10 4.03
N ILE A 210 -11.54 -10.07 2.70
CA ILE A 210 -10.79 -9.10 1.87
C ILE A 210 -11.04 -7.65 2.28
N LEU A 211 -12.28 -7.26 2.60
CA LEU A 211 -12.61 -5.90 3.01
C LEU A 211 -11.91 -5.55 4.32
N ALA A 212 -11.87 -6.52 5.24
CA ALA A 212 -11.21 -6.33 6.52
C ALA A 212 -9.69 -6.24 6.38
N SER A 213 -9.08 -7.18 5.65
CA SER A 213 -7.63 -7.21 5.44
C SER A 213 -7.13 -5.98 4.66
N ALA A 214 -7.87 -5.54 3.62
CA ALA A 214 -7.51 -4.36 2.83
C ALA A 214 -7.61 -3.06 3.64
N SER A 215 -8.66 -2.93 4.46
CA SER A 215 -8.84 -1.78 5.37
C SER A 215 -7.76 -1.77 6.45
N SER A 216 -7.46 -2.93 7.02
CA SER A 216 -6.44 -3.07 8.05
C SER A 216 -5.05 -2.68 7.54
N LEU A 217 -4.69 -3.00 6.30
CA LEU A 217 -3.42 -2.57 5.71
C LEU A 217 -3.31 -1.03 5.67
N VAL A 218 -4.39 -0.33 5.32
CA VAL A 218 -4.43 1.15 5.34
C VAL A 218 -4.18 1.70 6.74
N LEU A 219 -4.80 1.09 7.76
CA LEU A 219 -4.64 1.48 9.16
C LEU A 219 -3.20 1.27 9.63
N VAL A 220 -2.59 0.13 9.30
CA VAL A 220 -1.19 -0.15 9.65
C VAL A 220 -0.23 0.86 9.01
N LEU A 221 -0.42 1.17 7.72
CA LEU A 221 0.40 2.18 7.05
C LEU A 221 0.25 3.57 7.68
N ALA A 222 -0.96 3.93 8.11
CA ALA A 222 -1.19 5.15 8.87
C ALA A 222 -0.50 5.14 10.25
N GLY A 223 -0.49 3.99 10.94
CA GLY A 223 0.24 3.79 12.20
C GLY A 223 1.75 3.93 12.03
N ILE A 224 2.32 3.39 10.95
CA ILE A 224 3.75 3.56 10.62
C ILE A 224 4.05 5.05 10.36
N ALA A 225 3.20 5.73 9.59
CA ALA A 225 3.33 7.16 9.35
C ALA A 225 3.28 8.00 10.65
N LEU A 226 2.44 7.61 11.61
CA LEU A 226 2.40 8.22 12.95
C LEU A 226 3.71 8.06 13.70
N MET A 227 4.26 6.85 13.78
CA MET A 227 5.52 6.59 14.49
C MET A 227 6.65 7.45 13.93
N HIS A 228 6.75 7.54 12.60
CA HIS A 228 7.68 8.45 11.93
C HIS A 228 7.41 9.92 12.24
N GLY A 229 6.14 10.33 12.31
CA GLY A 229 5.72 11.68 12.67
C GLY A 229 6.12 12.06 14.10
N LEU A 230 5.88 11.18 15.07
CA LEU A 230 6.18 11.41 16.49
C LEU A 230 7.68 11.51 16.75
N VAL A 231 8.49 10.68 16.09
CA VAL A 231 9.96 10.76 16.19
C VAL A 231 10.48 12.07 15.61
N ALA A 232 9.97 12.49 14.45
CA ALA A 232 10.39 13.77 13.85
C ALA A 232 9.95 15.00 14.66
N GLN A 233 8.89 14.88 15.47
CA GLN A 233 8.46 15.93 16.40
C GLN A 233 9.22 15.90 17.74
N GLY A 234 10.14 14.95 17.94
CA GLY A 234 10.88 14.78 19.19
C GLY A 234 10.06 14.19 20.34
N ARG A 235 8.85 13.66 20.05
CA ARG A 235 7.97 13.05 21.06
C ARG A 235 8.29 11.58 21.34
N LEU A 236 9.01 10.93 20.43
CA LEU A 236 9.55 9.58 20.58
C LEU A 236 11.03 9.57 20.19
N ALA A 237 11.83 8.77 20.88
CA ALA A 237 13.22 8.52 20.50
C ALA A 237 13.30 7.73 19.18
N GLY A 238 14.36 7.95 18.39
CA GLY A 238 14.57 7.24 17.12
C GLY A 238 14.66 5.72 17.26
N PHE A 239 15.08 5.22 18.43
CA PHE A 239 15.13 3.79 18.76
C PHE A 239 13.77 3.09 18.57
N TRP A 240 12.64 3.79 18.78
CA TRP A 240 11.30 3.21 18.58
C TRP A 240 11.03 2.82 17.13
N LEU A 241 11.65 3.49 16.14
CA LEU A 241 11.56 3.08 14.74
C LEU A 241 12.34 1.79 14.48
N VAL A 242 13.51 1.65 15.10
CA VAL A 242 14.30 0.41 15.03
C VAL A 242 13.50 -0.74 15.61
N GLY A 243 12.96 -0.55 16.82
CA GLY A 243 12.09 -1.52 17.48
C GLY A 243 10.90 -1.91 16.59
N MET A 244 10.15 -0.93 16.07
CA MET A 244 9.02 -1.17 15.17
C MET A 244 9.41 -2.00 13.94
N TYR A 245 10.47 -1.64 13.21
CA TYR A 245 10.85 -2.36 11.99
C TYR A 245 11.45 -3.75 12.23
N VAL A 246 12.17 -3.95 13.33
CA VAL A 246 12.71 -5.27 13.71
C VAL A 246 11.59 -6.20 14.19
N THR A 247 10.66 -5.67 14.97
CA THR A 247 9.56 -6.47 15.54
C THR A 247 8.40 -6.69 14.57
N LEU A 248 8.22 -5.84 13.55
CA LEU A 248 7.19 -6.01 12.54
C LEU A 248 7.23 -7.40 11.86
N PRO A 249 8.39 -7.93 11.40
CA PRO A 249 8.48 -9.30 10.88
C PRO A 249 8.61 -10.37 11.99
N LEU A 250 9.26 -10.07 13.13
CA LEU A 250 9.53 -11.08 14.17
C LEU A 250 8.32 -11.39 15.05
N ILE A 251 7.50 -10.38 15.35
CA ILE A 251 6.36 -10.44 16.28
C ILE A 251 5.17 -9.72 15.65
N MET A 252 4.88 -10.05 14.39
CA MET A 252 3.83 -9.41 13.59
C MET A 252 2.47 -9.45 14.31
N GLN A 253 2.14 -10.57 14.97
CA GLN A 253 0.89 -10.76 15.72
C GLN A 253 0.65 -9.68 16.79
N LEU A 254 1.72 -9.10 17.37
CA LEU A 254 1.63 -8.06 18.39
C LEU A 254 1.75 -6.65 17.79
N ILE A 255 2.72 -6.44 16.91
CA ILE A 255 3.03 -5.11 16.37
C ILE A 255 1.96 -4.64 15.40
N TYR A 256 1.38 -5.55 14.62
CA TYR A 256 0.37 -5.20 13.63
C TYR A 256 -0.90 -4.63 14.29
N PRO A 257 -1.55 -5.27 15.28
CA PRO A 257 -2.69 -4.67 16.00
C PRO A 257 -2.32 -3.38 16.72
N LEU A 258 -1.10 -3.29 17.29
CA LEU A 258 -0.64 -2.06 17.95
C LEU A 258 -0.63 -0.87 16.98
N LEU A 259 -0.11 -1.05 15.75
CA LEU A 259 -0.12 -0.01 14.73
C LEU A 259 -1.54 0.41 14.31
N VAL A 260 -2.47 -0.54 14.25
CA VAL A 260 -3.90 -0.25 14.01
C VAL A 260 -4.47 0.62 15.12
N VAL A 261 -4.28 0.23 16.38
CA VAL A 261 -4.74 1.00 17.55
C VAL A 261 -4.13 2.40 17.54
N LEU A 262 -2.84 2.52 17.29
CA LEU A 262 -2.16 3.81 17.19
C LEU A 262 -2.74 4.71 16.09
N ALA A 263 -3.08 4.14 14.92
CA ALA A 263 -3.72 4.89 13.84
C ALA A 263 -5.10 5.42 14.26
N ILE A 264 -5.92 4.58 14.92
CA ILE A 264 -7.24 4.95 15.45
C ILE A 264 -7.10 6.12 16.42
N VAL A 265 -6.20 5.97 17.37
CA VAL A 265 -5.91 6.93 18.44
C VAL A 265 -5.44 8.28 17.86
N ASP A 266 -4.54 8.30 16.86
CA ASP A 266 -4.11 9.53 16.17
C ASP A 266 -5.23 10.23 15.38
N SER A 267 -6.19 9.47 14.85
CA SER A 267 -7.28 10.03 14.05
C SER A 267 -8.43 10.58 14.91
N LEU A 268 -8.63 10.01 16.11
CA LEU A 268 -9.66 10.44 17.06
C LEU A 268 -9.18 11.57 17.99
N ILE A 269 -7.92 11.52 18.39
CA ILE A 269 -7.28 12.48 19.29
C ILE A 269 -6.13 13.11 18.51
N ASP A 270 -6.03 14.45 18.48
CA ASP A 270 -4.95 15.10 17.74
C ASP A 270 -3.60 14.99 18.46
N PHE A 271 -3.00 13.79 18.45
CA PHE A 271 -1.70 13.51 19.07
C PHE A 271 -0.62 14.42 18.54
N ARG A 272 -0.65 14.75 17.25
CA ARG A 272 0.37 15.59 16.59
C ARG A 272 0.18 17.08 16.85
N GLY A 273 -0.92 17.48 17.51
CA GLY A 273 -1.21 18.84 17.98
C GLY A 273 -1.05 19.89 16.88
N ARG A 274 -2.04 20.05 16.01
CA ARG A 274 -2.13 21.28 15.20
C ARG A 274 -2.67 22.40 16.08
N LYS A 275 -1.83 23.40 16.31
CA LYS A 275 -2.35 24.76 16.54
C LYS A 275 -3.10 25.13 15.26
N SER A 276 -4.43 25.15 15.31
CA SER A 276 -5.20 25.92 14.34
C SER A 276 -4.64 27.35 14.38
N PRO A 277 -4.37 28.02 13.25
CA PRO A 277 -4.12 29.45 13.29
C PRO A 277 -5.37 30.07 13.96
N LYS A 278 -5.20 30.63 15.15
CA LYS A 278 -6.21 31.54 15.69
C LYS A 278 -6.34 32.63 14.63
N GLY A 279 -7.52 32.77 14.03
CA GLY A 279 -7.82 33.94 13.25
C GLY A 279 -7.49 35.15 14.12
N ASN A 280 -6.68 36.07 13.58
CA ASN A 280 -6.54 37.39 14.17
C ASN A 280 -7.94 38.02 14.15
N ASP A 281 -8.65 37.95 15.27
CA ASP A 281 -9.68 38.94 15.58
C ASP A 281 -8.93 40.24 15.88
N SER A 282 -8.52 40.94 14.84
CA SER A 282 -8.27 42.38 14.91
C SER A 282 -9.62 43.08 14.83
N ALA A 283 -10.39 43.03 15.92
CA ALA A 283 -11.47 43.97 16.16
C ALA A 283 -10.86 45.26 16.73
N ASN A 284 -10.15 45.99 15.88
CA ASN A 284 -9.82 47.39 16.12
C ASN A 284 -10.82 48.22 15.31
N GLY A 285 -12.04 48.32 15.83
CA GLY A 285 -13.02 49.31 15.42
C GLY A 285 -12.93 50.47 16.38
N GLU A 286 -12.43 51.59 15.87
CA GLU A 286 -12.23 52.87 16.55
C GLU A 286 -13.54 53.42 17.12
N GLY A 287 -13.42 54.04 18.29
CA GLY A 287 -14.33 55.02 18.87
C GLY A 287 -13.50 56.10 19.54
#